data_AF-A0A3N5J6X6-F1
#
_entry.id   AF-A0A3N5J6X6-F1
#
_cell.length_a   1.000
_cell.length_b   1.000
_cell.length_c   1.000
_cell.angle_alpha   90.00
_cell.angle_beta   90.00
_cell.angle_gamma   90.00
#
_symmetry.space_group_name_H-M   'P 1'
#
loop_
_entity.id
_entity.type
_entity.pdbx_description
1 polymer ?
#
loop_
_entity_poly.entity_id
_entity_poly.type
_entity_poly.pdbx_seq_one_letter_code
_entity_poly.pdbx_strand_id
1 'polypeptide(L)'
;MLVGGLFLLTLVLSAFFSGSETAFIASNRLKLHVYYYGETRTASSQKLLKSDQRFLTTTLVGNNVVNAACSSLAVLVFSPFVDSAILVLGTTAFLLIFGEIIPKSIAAQIPNRLSL
;
A
#
# COMPACT_ATOMS: atom_id res chain seq x y z
N MET A 1 -15.25 -7.24 -21.32
CA MET A 1 -15.04 -8.15 -20.16
C MET A 1 -13.58 -8.18 -19.69
N LEU A 2 -12.59 -8.41 -20.56
CA LEU A 2 -11.15 -8.47 -20.19
C LEU A 2 -10.62 -7.21 -19.48
N VAL A 3 -10.96 -6.01 -19.96
CA VAL A 3 -10.45 -4.74 -19.40
C VAL A 3 -10.97 -4.46 -17.99
N GLY A 4 -12.24 -4.78 -17.71
CA GLY A 4 -12.82 -4.65 -16.37
C GLY A 4 -12.20 -5.61 -15.36
N GLY A 5 -11.86 -6.83 -15.78
CA GLY A 5 -11.14 -7.79 -14.94
C GLY A 5 -9.72 -7.32 -14.59
N LEU A 6 -9.02 -6.71 -15.55
CA LEU A 6 -7.70 -6.14 -15.34
C LEU A 6 -7.73 -4.93 -14.38
N PHE A 7 -8.76 -4.09 -14.48
CA PHE A 7 -8.97 -2.95 -13.57
C PHE A 7 -9.17 -3.40 -12.12
N LEU A 8 -10.01 -4.41 -11.89
CA LEU A 8 -10.21 -5.01 -10.56
C LEU A 8 -8.92 -5.62 -10.02
N LEU A 9 -8.17 -6.32 -10.88
CA LEU A 9 -6.88 -6.90 -10.51
C LEU A 9 -5.90 -5.81 -10.05
N THR A 10 -5.79 -4.70 -10.78
CA THR A 10 -4.95 -3.57 -10.36
C THR A 10 -5.42 -2.96 -9.03
N LEU A 11 -6.72 -2.85 -8.80
CA LEU A 11 -7.22 -2.32 -7.52
C LEU A 11 -6.79 -3.22 -6.34
N VAL A 12 -6.94 -4.54 -6.48
CA VAL A 12 -6.53 -5.52 -5.46
C VAL A 12 -5.02 -5.48 -5.21
N LEU A 13 -4.21 -5.37 -6.28
CA LEU A 13 -2.75 -5.25 -6.16
C LEU A 13 -2.34 -3.97 -5.43
N SER A 14 -2.96 -2.83 -5.72
CA SER A 14 -2.68 -1.56 -5.03
C SER A 14 -3.00 -1.68 -3.54
N ALA A 15 -4.19 -2.21 -3.21
CA ALA A 15 -4.58 -2.44 -1.83
C ALA A 15 -3.64 -3.40 -1.10
N PHE A 16 -3.17 -4.46 -1.77
CA PHE A 16 -2.21 -5.41 -1.20
C PHE A 16 -0.85 -4.78 -0.90
N PHE A 17 -0.27 -4.03 -1.84
CA PHE A 17 1.01 -3.35 -1.63
C PHE A 17 0.87 -2.29 -0.52
N SER A 18 -0.15 -1.45 -0.60
CA SER A 18 -0.41 -0.39 0.38
C SER A 18 -0.64 -0.92 1.80
N GLY A 19 -1.39 -2.03 1.94
CA GLY A 19 -1.59 -2.73 3.21
C GLY A 19 -0.31 -3.39 3.74
N SER A 20 0.47 -4.03 2.87
CA SER A 20 1.74 -4.68 3.23
C SER A 20 2.77 -3.68 3.76
N GLU A 21 2.85 -2.49 3.15
CA GLU A 21 3.71 -1.39 3.61
C GLU A 21 3.41 -1.03 5.07
N THR A 22 2.13 -0.82 5.37
CA THR A 22 1.70 -0.31 6.68
C THR A 22 1.81 -1.39 7.77
N ALA A 23 1.42 -2.63 7.47
CA ALA A 23 1.57 -3.76 8.39
C ALA A 23 3.04 -4.00 8.74
N PHE A 24 3.92 -3.85 7.75
CA PHE A 24 5.36 -4.00 7.94
C PHE A 24 5.97 -2.90 8.81
N ILE A 25 5.64 -1.62 8.55
CA ILE A 25 6.08 -0.49 9.39
C ILE A 25 5.65 -0.72 10.85
N ALA A 26 4.40 -1.14 11.05
CA ALA A 26 3.85 -1.27 12.39
C ALA A 26 4.44 -2.47 13.15
N SER A 27 4.66 -3.61 12.49
CA SER A 27 5.39 -4.74 13.07
C SER A 27 6.84 -4.40 13.42
N ASN A 28 7.53 -3.65 12.56
CA ASN A 28 8.90 -3.24 12.81
C ASN A 28 9.01 -2.26 13.99
N ARG A 29 8.06 -1.32 14.13
CA ARG A 29 7.98 -0.43 15.30
C ARG A 29 7.76 -1.22 16.59
N LEU A 30 6.89 -2.24 16.58
CA LEU A 30 6.69 -3.15 17.72
C LEU A 30 7.97 -3.92 18.07
N LYS A 31 8.66 -4.50 17.08
CA LYS A 31 9.96 -5.18 17.30
C LYS A 31 10.98 -4.24 17.91
N LEU A 32 11.14 -3.02 17.37
CA LEU A 32 12.07 -2.03 17.92
C LEU A 32 11.70 -1.62 19.34
N HIS A 33 10.42 -1.48 19.67
CA HIS A 33 9.97 -1.17 21.03
C HIS A 33 10.34 -2.29 22.00
N VAL A 34 10.01 -3.55 21.68
CA VAL A 34 10.38 -4.71 22.50
C VAL A 34 11.90 -4.83 22.66
N TYR A 35 12.67 -4.54 21.62
CA TYR A 35 14.14 -4.63 21.62
C TYR A 35 14.84 -3.49 22.38
N TYR A 36 14.22 -2.31 22.48
CA TYR A 36 14.76 -1.19 23.26
C TYR A 36 14.43 -1.31 24.75
N TYR A 37 13.31 -1.94 25.10
CA TYR A 37 12.90 -2.16 26.49
C TYR A 37 13.33 -3.53 27.05
N GLY A 38 13.67 -4.51 26.21
CA GLY A 38 14.33 -5.77 26.59
C GLY A 38 15.84 -5.71 26.35
N GLU A 39 16.66 -6.12 27.30
CA GLU A 39 18.12 -5.87 27.41
C GLU A 39 19.05 -6.36 26.27
N THR A 40 18.57 -6.86 25.13
CA THR A 40 19.43 -7.45 24.10
C THR A 40 19.89 -6.45 23.05
N ARG A 41 20.89 -5.62 23.34
CA ARG A 41 21.56 -4.76 22.33
C ARG A 41 22.62 -5.55 21.55
N THR A 42 22.31 -6.06 20.36
CA THR A 42 23.35 -6.63 19.47
C THR A 42 23.15 -6.26 18.01
N ALA A 43 24.26 -6.22 17.26
CA ALA A 43 24.47 -5.73 15.89
C ALA A 43 23.51 -6.22 14.78
N SER A 44 22.52 -7.07 15.08
CA SER A 44 21.47 -7.51 14.17
C SER A 44 20.55 -6.38 13.70
N SER A 45 20.39 -5.30 14.48
CA SER A 45 19.47 -4.20 14.16
C SER A 45 19.80 -3.49 12.84
N GLN A 46 21.07 -3.37 12.44
CA GLN A 46 21.44 -2.70 11.19
C GLN A 46 21.11 -3.54 9.94
N LYS A 47 21.16 -4.87 10.03
CA LYS A 47 20.76 -5.75 8.91
C LYS A 47 19.24 -5.78 8.73
N LEU A 48 18.49 -5.79 9.84
CA LEU A 48 17.02 -5.66 9.78
C LEU A 48 16.62 -4.31 9.15
N LEU A 49 17.17 -3.19 9.62
CA LEU A 49 16.83 -1.86 9.10
C LEU A 49 17.10 -1.70 7.58
N LYS A 50 18.16 -2.32 7.05
CA LYS A 50 18.45 -2.32 5.60
C LYS A 50 17.47 -3.18 4.79
N SER A 51 17.07 -4.36 5.28
CA SER A 51 16.03 -5.15 4.61
C SER A 51 14.67 -4.46 4.67
N ASP A 52 14.40 -3.77 5.77
CA ASP A 52 13.16 -3.04 5.99
C ASP A 52 13.00 -1.88 5.01
N GLN A 53 14.08 -1.12 4.78
CA GLN A 53 14.09 -0.06 3.77
C GLN A 53 13.85 -0.61 2.36
N ARG A 54 14.53 -1.71 1.96
CA ARG A 54 14.30 -2.30 0.63
C ARG A 54 12.86 -2.77 0.45
N PHE A 55 12.29 -3.42 1.46
CA PHE A 55 10.89 -3.88 1.42
C PHE A 55 9.93 -2.70 1.25
N LEU A 56 10.14 -1.63 2.02
CA LEU A 56 9.31 -0.43 1.94
C LEU A 56 9.39 0.24 0.56
N THR A 57 10.62 0.41 0.04
CA THR A 57 10.82 1.00 -1.28
C THR A 57 10.20 0.16 -2.39
N THR A 58 10.37 -1.17 -2.38
CA THR A 58 9.78 -2.05 -3.40
C THR A 58 8.25 -2.02 -3.35
N THR A 59 7.67 -2.01 -2.15
CA THR A 59 6.22 -1.97 -1.96
C THR A 59 5.63 -0.63 -2.43
N LEU A 60 6.30 0.49 -2.13
CA LEU A 60 5.89 1.82 -2.55
C LEU A 60 5.98 1.99 -4.08
N VAL A 61 7.04 1.47 -4.71
CA VAL A 61 7.16 1.44 -6.17
C VAL A 61 6.05 0.57 -6.79
N GLY A 62 5.78 -0.62 -6.22
CA GLY A 62 4.71 -1.49 -6.67
C GLY A 62 3.34 -0.82 -6.64
N ASN A 63 3.00 -0.14 -5.53
CA ASN A 63 1.74 0.60 -5.42
C ASN A 63 1.62 1.70 -6.48
N ASN A 64 2.68 2.48 -6.68
CA ASN A 64 2.70 3.54 -7.70
C ASN A 64 2.52 3.00 -9.12
N VAL A 65 3.20 1.89 -9.47
CA VAL A 65 3.04 1.24 -10.77
C VAL A 65 1.60 0.80 -10.98
N VAL A 66 1.00 0.19 -9.96
CA VAL A 66 -0.37 -0.31 -10.04
C VAL A 66 -1.39 0.84 -10.13
N ASN A 67 -1.20 1.93 -9.38
CA ASN A 67 -2.04 3.13 -9.48
C ASN A 67 -1.95 3.80 -10.85
N ALA A 68 -0.75 3.85 -11.44
CA ALA A 68 -0.55 4.36 -12.78
C ALA A 68 -1.24 3.47 -13.83
N ALA A 69 -1.13 2.15 -13.71
CA ALA A 69 -1.82 1.21 -14.58
C ALA A 69 -3.35 1.34 -14.46
N CYS A 70 -3.87 1.44 -13.23
CA CYS A 70 -5.29 1.59 -12.97
C CYS A 70 -5.83 2.91 -13.55
N SER A 71 -5.11 4.01 -13.38
CA SER A 71 -5.43 5.32 -13.99
C SER A 71 -5.46 5.25 -15.52
N SER A 72 -4.46 4.59 -16.14
CA SER A 72 -4.41 4.42 -17.60
C SER A 72 -5.60 3.59 -18.12
N LEU A 73 -5.95 2.50 -17.41
CA LEU A 73 -7.12 1.68 -17.75
C LEU A 73 -8.43 2.45 -17.58
N ALA A 74 -8.53 3.28 -16.54
CA ALA A 74 -9.71 4.11 -16.34
C ALA A 74 -9.91 5.10 -17.49
N VAL A 75 -8.82 5.71 -17.99
CA VAL A 75 -8.88 6.54 -19.20
C VAL A 75 -9.37 5.75 -20.41
N LEU A 76 -8.83 4.56 -20.64
CA LEU A 76 -9.23 3.71 -21.78
C LEU A 76 -10.71 3.28 -21.72
N VAL A 77 -11.25 3.04 -20.53
CA VAL A 77 -12.63 2.55 -20.36
C VAL A 77 -13.64 3.68 -20.31
N PHE A 78 -13.33 4.76 -19.59
CA PHE A 78 -14.32 5.77 -19.22
C PHE A 78 -14.21 7.09 -19.99
N SER A 79 -13.12 7.33 -20.73
CA SER A 79 -12.99 8.54 -21.57
C SER A 79 -14.12 8.80 -22.57
N PRO A 80 -14.78 7.80 -23.20
CA PRO A 80 -15.91 8.11 -24.08
C PRO A 80 -17.21 8.45 -23.33
N PHE A 81 -17.28 8.25 -22.02
CA PHE A 81 -18.49 8.43 -21.22
C PHE A 81 -18.45 9.62 -20.25
N VAL A 82 -17.24 10.11 -19.94
CA VAL A 82 -17.02 11.08 -18.86
C VAL A 82 -16.06 12.17 -19.36
N ASP A 83 -16.33 13.42 -19.00
CA ASP A 83 -15.42 14.53 -19.25
C ASP A 83 -14.04 14.27 -18.61
N SER A 84 -12.97 14.66 -19.31
CA SER A 84 -11.58 14.44 -18.90
C SER A 84 -11.26 14.95 -17.50
N ALA A 85 -11.82 16.12 -17.09
CA ALA A 85 -11.56 16.67 -15.77
C ALA A 85 -12.24 15.86 -14.67
N ILE A 86 -13.50 15.46 -14.90
CA ILE A 86 -14.27 14.63 -13.97
C ILE A 86 -13.64 13.24 -13.85
N LEU A 87 -13.18 12.70 -14.98
CA LEU A 87 -12.52 11.41 -15.04
C LEU A 87 -11.25 11.40 -14.20
N VAL A 88 -10.35 12.36 -14.42
CA VAL A 88 -9.09 12.46 -13.66
C VAL A 88 -9.34 12.64 -12.16
N LEU A 89 -10.24 13.55 -11.79
CA LEU A 89 -10.57 13.79 -10.39
C LEU A 89 -11.22 12.57 -9.73
N GLY A 90 -12.17 11.94 -10.43
CA GLY A 90 -12.89 10.78 -9.95
C GLY A 90 -12.00 9.56 -9.78
N THR A 91 -11.15 9.24 -10.77
CA THR A 91 -10.23 8.10 -10.70
C THR A 91 -9.17 8.31 -9.63
N THR A 92 -8.65 9.53 -9.48
CA THR A 92 -7.68 9.86 -8.45
C THR A 92 -8.28 9.73 -7.05
N ALA A 93 -9.47 10.29 -6.83
CA ALA A 93 -10.16 10.17 -5.54
C ALA A 93 -10.49 8.71 -5.22
N PHE A 94 -10.95 7.94 -6.20
CA PHE A 94 -11.26 6.53 -6.05
C PHE A 94 -10.03 5.69 -5.68
N LEU A 95 -8.90 5.90 -6.37
CA LEU A 95 -7.64 5.22 -6.05
C LEU A 95 -7.11 5.61 -4.68
N LEU A 96 -7.15 6.90 -4.31
CA LEU A 96 -6.74 7.35 -2.99
C LEU A 96 -7.57 6.69 -1.89
N ILE A 97 -8.89 6.63 -2.04
CA ILE A 97 -9.74 6.05 -0.99
C ILE A 97 -9.57 4.53 -0.93
N PHE A 98 -9.75 3.83 -2.05
CA PHE A 98 -9.86 2.38 -2.07
C PHE A 98 -8.53 1.64 -2.27
N GLY A 99 -7.59 2.23 -3.01
CA GLY A 99 -6.25 1.65 -3.20
C GLY A 99 -5.27 2.03 -2.11
N GLU A 100 -5.45 3.20 -1.48
CA GLU A 100 -4.47 3.74 -0.53
C GLU A 100 -4.99 3.88 0.91
N ILE A 101 -5.93 4.78 1.18
CA ILE A 101 -6.33 5.20 2.53
C ILE A 101 -6.99 4.05 3.31
N ILE A 102 -7.98 3.37 2.72
CA ILE A 102 -8.69 2.27 3.41
C ILE A 102 -7.73 1.10 3.71
N PRO A 103 -6.94 0.58 2.75
CA PRO A 103 -5.99 -0.50 3.02
C PRO A 103 -4.94 -0.14 4.08
N LYS A 104 -4.38 1.08 4.02
CA LYS A 104 -3.42 1.55 5.04
C LYS A 104 -4.07 1.63 6.42
N SER A 105 -5.28 2.18 6.51
CA SER A 105 -6.01 2.30 7.77
C SER A 105 -6.29 0.94 8.42
N ILE A 106 -6.70 -0.05 7.62
CA ILE A 106 -6.94 -1.42 8.12
C ILE A 106 -5.62 -2.04 8.59
N ALA A 107 -4.57 -1.97 7.77
CA ALA A 107 -3.26 -2.55 8.10
C ALA A 107 -2.60 -1.91 9.32
N ALA A 108 -2.83 -0.61 9.57
CA ALA A 108 -2.35 0.10 10.75
C ALA A 108 -2.98 -0.40 12.06
N GLN A 109 -4.17 -1.01 12.01
CA GLN A 109 -4.91 -1.48 13.19
C GLN A 109 -4.60 -2.94 13.57
N ILE A 110 -4.08 -3.74 12.64
CA ILE A 110 -3.70 -5.15 12.88
C ILE A 110 -2.73 -5.34 14.06
N PRO A 111 -1.68 -4.52 14.25
CA PRO A 111 -0.77 -4.69 15.38
C PRO A 111 -1.41 -4.42 16.74
N ASN A 112 -2.38 -3.50 16.82
CA ASN A 112 -3.11 -3.20 18.06
C ASN A 112 -4.09 -4.31 18.46
N ARG A 113 -4.50 -5.20 17.52
CA ARG A 113 -5.38 -6.34 17.81
C ARG A 113 -4.64 -7.56 18.36
N LEU A 114 -3.33 -7.66 18.12
CA LEU A 114 -2.49 -8.78 18.59
C LEU A 114 -1.81 -8.48 19.94
N SER A 115 -1.94 -7.25 20.47
CA SER A 115 -1.36 -6.81 21.73
C SER A 115 -2.36 -6.79 22.91
N LEU A 116 -3.50 -7.46 22.77
CA LEU A 116 -4.51 -7.71 23.82
C LEU A 116 -4.60 -9.21 24.06
#